data_AF-A0A914N8W3-F1
#
_entry.id   AF-A0A914N8W3-F1
#
_cell.length_a   1.000
_cell.length_b   1.000
_cell.length_c   1.000
_cell.angle_alpha   90.00
_cell.angle_beta   90.00
_cell.angle_gamma   90.00
#
_symmetry.space_group_name_H-M   'P 1'
#
loop_
_entity.id
_entity.type
_entity.pdbx_description
1 polymer ?
#
loop_
_entity_poly.entity_id
_entity_poly.type
_entity_poly.pdbx_seq_one_letter_code
_entity_poly.pdbx_strand_id
1 'polypeptide(L)'
;MWKCLDLVEIIFRLGDIPALSNQVLTLLRRSPGPMALCPDLLFLGVLQISMPMTQFRVHVLKYLVSVLLSGHSNAVPVFQFAWNFENHRVQMRQILFGSMAAYYSQNPEDQSRLTRILEITHELKGLSELLSINQFPFVIDMAILAARRDFLKLDKFIEDKLTEHGEKERNDELFLSRKERN
;
A
#
# COMPACT_ATOMS: atom_id res chain seq x y z
N MET A 1 -0.42 0.07 -27.35
CA MET A 1 1.03 -0.24 -27.42
C MET A 1 1.54 -0.88 -26.12
N TRP A 2 1.10 -0.45 -24.93
CA TRP A 2 1.47 -1.02 -23.60
C TRP A 2 0.84 -2.38 -23.23
N LYS A 3 0.32 -3.12 -24.20
CA LYS A 3 -0.30 -4.45 -23.97
C LYS A 3 0.71 -5.61 -24.08
N CYS A 4 1.95 -5.32 -24.47
CA CYS A 4 3.01 -6.32 -24.60
C CYS A 4 3.77 -6.40 -23.27
N LEU A 5 3.64 -7.53 -22.58
CA LEU A 5 4.31 -7.77 -21.31
C LEU A 5 5.84 -7.75 -21.46
N ASP A 6 6.36 -8.28 -22.57
CA ASP A 6 7.81 -8.31 -22.85
C ASP A 6 8.40 -6.91 -22.95
N LEU A 7 7.66 -5.97 -23.57
CA LEU A 7 8.08 -4.57 -23.64
C LEU A 7 8.13 -3.93 -22.26
N VAL A 8 7.11 -4.18 -21.41
CA VAL A 8 7.10 -3.67 -20.04
C VAL A 8 8.26 -4.28 -19.25
N GLU A 9 8.53 -5.58 -19.42
CA GLU A 9 9.66 -6.24 -18.78
C GLU A 9 10.99 -5.59 -19.16
N ILE A 10 11.26 -5.37 -20.45
CA ILE A 10 12.48 -4.73 -20.92
C ILE A 10 12.62 -3.31 -20.36
N ILE A 11 11.54 -2.53 -20.36
CA ILE A 11 11.54 -1.17 -19.81
C ILE A 11 11.87 -1.19 -18.31
N PHE A 12 11.34 -2.15 -17.55
CA PHE A 12 11.64 -2.28 -16.13
C PHE A 12 13.05 -2.80 -15.87
N ARG A 13 13.59 -3.69 -16.73
CA ARG A 13 15.02 -4.08 -16.70
C ARG A 13 15.92 -2.87 -16.94
N LEU A 14 15.57 -2.00 -17.88
CA LEU A 14 16.30 -0.74 -18.12
C LEU A 14 16.14 0.24 -16.96
N GLY A 15 14.97 0.28 -16.31
CA GLY A 15 14.72 1.13 -15.14
C GLY A 15 15.50 0.72 -13.90
N ASP A 16 15.89 -0.55 -13.80
CA ASP A 16 16.73 -1.08 -12.72
C ASP A 16 18.19 -0.60 -12.83
N ILE A 17 18.61 -0.13 -14.02
CA ILE A 17 19.91 0.51 -14.22
C ILE A 17 19.85 1.93 -13.63
N PRO A 18 20.62 2.26 -12.57
CA PRO A 18 20.50 3.55 -11.88
C PRO A 18 20.66 4.76 -12.80
N ALA A 19 21.54 4.67 -13.80
CA ALA A 19 21.79 5.73 -14.78
C ALA A 19 20.60 6.01 -15.72
N LEU A 20 19.75 5.01 -15.97
CA LEU A 20 18.61 5.11 -16.90
C LEU A 20 17.26 5.23 -16.18
N SER A 21 17.21 4.94 -14.87
CA SER A 21 16.00 4.99 -14.03
C SER A 21 15.17 6.27 -14.22
N ASN A 22 15.80 7.44 -14.19
CA ASN A 22 15.13 8.73 -14.36
C ASN A 22 14.60 8.93 -15.79
N GLN A 23 15.32 8.43 -16.80
CA GLN A 23 14.88 8.51 -18.19
C GLN A 23 13.67 7.60 -18.40
N VAL A 24 13.69 6.39 -17.85
CA VAL A 24 12.57 5.44 -17.90
C VAL A 24 11.34 6.01 -17.19
N LEU A 25 11.50 6.59 -15.99
CA LEU A 25 10.39 7.25 -15.30
C LEU A 25 9.83 8.42 -16.11
N THR A 26 10.69 9.20 -16.76
CA THR A 26 10.26 10.30 -17.63
C THR A 26 9.47 9.77 -18.83
N LEU A 27 9.90 8.67 -19.45
CA LEU A 27 9.17 8.02 -20.55
C LEU A 27 7.80 7.48 -20.09
N LEU A 28 7.73 6.87 -18.90
CA LEU A 28 6.48 6.36 -18.34
C LEU A 28 5.50 7.48 -17.95
N ARG A 29 6.02 8.64 -17.53
CA ARG A 29 5.24 9.83 -17.14
C ARG A 29 4.85 10.72 -18.34
N ARG A 30 5.64 10.72 -19.41
CA ARG A 30 5.44 11.61 -20.57
C ARG A 30 4.12 11.32 -21.26
N SER A 31 3.22 12.32 -21.35
CA SER A 31 1.97 12.20 -22.09
C SER A 31 2.21 12.00 -23.59
N PRO A 32 1.51 11.06 -24.28
CA PRO A 32 0.49 10.13 -23.79
C PRO A 32 1.11 8.85 -23.21
N GLY A 33 1.43 8.88 -21.91
CA GLY A 33 2.14 7.83 -21.21
C GLY A 33 1.20 6.83 -20.54
N PRO A 34 1.66 5.61 -20.24
CA PRO A 34 0.84 4.56 -19.66
C PRO A 34 0.34 4.92 -18.26
N MET A 35 1.10 5.73 -17.51
CA MET A 35 0.70 6.20 -16.18
C MET A 35 -0.51 7.14 -16.22
N ALA A 36 -0.76 7.85 -17.32
CA ALA A 36 -1.87 8.77 -17.48
C ALA A 36 -3.05 8.16 -18.26
N LEU A 37 -2.76 7.35 -19.29
CA LEU A 37 -3.79 6.80 -20.17
C LEU A 37 -4.47 5.55 -19.61
N CYS A 38 -3.70 4.64 -19.01
CA CYS A 38 -4.19 3.35 -18.50
C CYS A 38 -3.36 2.85 -17.29
N PRO A 39 -3.41 3.54 -16.13
CA PRO A 39 -2.65 3.14 -14.95
C PRO A 39 -3.02 1.74 -14.47
N ASP A 40 -4.28 1.32 -14.63
CA ASP A 40 -4.78 -0.02 -14.30
C ASP A 40 -4.02 -1.13 -15.04
N LEU A 41 -3.94 -1.00 -16.37
CA LEU A 41 -3.27 -1.99 -17.23
C LEU A 41 -1.77 -2.01 -17.00
N LEU A 42 -1.16 -0.84 -16.76
CA LEU A 42 0.26 -0.78 -16.40
C LEU A 42 0.50 -1.45 -15.06
N PHE A 43 -0.32 -1.20 -14.04
CA PHE A 43 -0.20 -1.81 -12.73
C PHE A 43 -0.29 -3.34 -12.81
N LEU A 44 -1.30 -3.87 -13.53
CA LEU A 44 -1.47 -5.31 -13.73
C LEU A 44 -0.31 -5.92 -14.53
N GLY A 45 0.14 -5.24 -15.60
CA GLY A 45 1.30 -5.67 -16.37
C GLY A 45 2.56 -5.73 -15.51
N VAL A 46 2.81 -4.70 -14.71
CA VAL A 46 3.95 -4.65 -13.79
C VAL A 46 3.86 -5.74 -12.73
N LEU A 47 2.67 -6.08 -12.25
CA LEU A 47 2.47 -7.15 -11.27
C LEU A 47 2.74 -8.54 -11.87
N GLN A 48 2.33 -8.78 -13.11
CA GLN A 48 2.43 -10.09 -13.78
C GLN A 48 3.85 -10.45 -14.26
N ILE A 49 4.77 -9.48 -14.34
CA ILE A 49 6.15 -9.75 -14.76
C ILE A 49 6.85 -10.68 -13.76
N SER A 50 7.45 -11.76 -14.27
CA SER A 50 8.15 -12.81 -13.51
C SER A 50 9.48 -12.36 -12.87
N MET A 51 9.83 -11.08 -12.96
CA MET A 51 11.05 -10.53 -12.38
C MET A 51 10.93 -10.39 -10.85
N PRO A 52 12.07 -10.30 -10.12
CA PRO A 52 12.04 -9.94 -8.71
C PRO A 52 11.43 -8.55 -8.48
N MET A 53 10.97 -8.31 -7.26
CA MET A 53 10.42 -7.01 -6.85
C MET A 53 11.55 -6.01 -6.56
N THR A 54 12.09 -5.38 -7.61
CA THR A 54 13.19 -4.41 -7.48
C THR A 54 12.72 -3.08 -6.87
N GLN A 55 13.64 -2.28 -6.33
CA GLN A 55 13.32 -0.97 -5.74
C GLN A 55 12.62 -0.04 -6.74
N PHE A 56 13.04 -0.08 -8.00
CA PHE A 56 12.39 0.66 -9.08
C PHE A 56 10.94 0.21 -9.28
N ARG A 57 10.69 -1.10 -9.31
CA ARG A 57 9.35 -1.66 -9.45
C ARG A 57 8.43 -1.27 -8.29
N VAL A 58 8.95 -1.37 -7.07
CA VAL A 58 8.23 -0.91 -5.86
C VAL A 58 7.89 0.57 -5.97
N HIS A 59 8.84 1.41 -6.39
CA HIS A 59 8.60 2.85 -6.55
C HIS A 59 7.49 3.13 -7.57
N VAL A 60 7.52 2.49 -8.73
CA VAL A 60 6.48 2.65 -9.76
C VAL A 60 5.13 2.13 -9.26
N LEU A 61 5.08 0.98 -8.60
CA LEU A 61 3.84 0.44 -8.03
C LEU A 61 3.25 1.40 -6.99
N LYS A 62 4.06 1.94 -6.07
CA LYS A 62 3.60 2.92 -5.07
C LYS A 62 2.99 4.15 -5.73
N TYR A 63 3.65 4.68 -6.76
CA TYR A 63 3.13 5.80 -7.54
C TYR A 63 1.80 5.46 -8.22
N LEU A 64 1.70 4.30 -8.87
CA LEU A 64 0.47 3.85 -9.51
C LEU A 64 -0.67 3.65 -8.52
N VAL A 65 -0.41 3.12 -7.32
CA VAL A 65 -1.42 3.02 -6.26
C VAL A 65 -1.96 4.40 -5.90
N SER A 66 -1.10 5.40 -5.68
CA SER A 66 -1.54 6.77 -5.38
C SER A 66 -2.35 7.39 -6.52
N VAL A 67 -2.00 7.11 -7.78
CA VAL A 67 -2.79 7.55 -8.95
C VAL A 67 -4.15 6.85 -9.01
N LEU A 68 -4.22 5.54 -8.76
CA LEU A 68 -5.49 4.81 -8.75
C LEU A 68 -6.41 5.28 -7.62
N LEU A 69 -5.84 5.60 -6.46
CA LEU A 69 -6.57 6.17 -5.33
C LEU A 69 -7.13 7.57 -5.63
N SER A 70 -6.55 8.34 -6.55
CA SER A 70 -6.98 9.73 -6.81
C SER A 70 -8.25 9.89 -7.65
N GLY A 71 -8.84 8.81 -8.18
CA GLY A 71 -10.14 8.91 -8.84
C GLY A 71 -10.49 7.85 -9.90
N HIS A 72 -9.67 6.82 -10.12
CA HIS A 72 -9.97 5.80 -11.12
C HIS A 72 -11.09 4.85 -10.67
N SER A 73 -12.08 4.59 -11.54
CA SER A 73 -13.20 3.69 -11.27
C SER A 73 -12.78 2.23 -11.09
N ASN A 74 -11.64 1.83 -11.66
CA ASN A 74 -11.17 0.45 -11.66
C ASN A 74 -10.19 0.12 -10.52
N ALA A 75 -9.96 1.06 -9.59
CA ALA A 75 -8.98 0.87 -8.52
C ALA A 75 -9.26 -0.39 -7.66
N VAL A 76 -10.53 -0.63 -7.34
CA VAL A 76 -10.99 -1.77 -6.53
C VAL A 76 -10.60 -3.13 -7.15
N PRO A 77 -11.05 -3.50 -8.36
CA PRO A 77 -10.74 -4.81 -8.94
C PRO A 77 -9.23 -4.98 -9.19
N VAL A 78 -8.51 -3.90 -9.53
CA VAL A 78 -7.06 -3.94 -9.70
C VAL A 78 -6.35 -4.24 -8.38
N PHE A 79 -6.74 -3.59 -7.29
CA PHE A 79 -6.17 -3.87 -5.97
C PHE A 79 -6.59 -5.23 -5.43
N GLN A 80 -7.81 -5.70 -5.70
CA GLN A 80 -8.24 -7.07 -5.34
C GLN A 80 -7.38 -8.12 -6.03
N PHE A 81 -7.05 -7.92 -7.31
CA PHE A 81 -6.12 -8.79 -8.02
C PHE A 81 -4.72 -8.75 -7.39
N ALA A 82 -4.22 -7.55 -7.09
CA ALA A 82 -2.92 -7.35 -6.43
C ALA A 82 -2.83 -7.98 -5.04
N TRP A 83 -3.93 -7.92 -4.28
CA TRP A 83 -4.04 -8.42 -2.92
C TRP A 83 -3.98 -9.95 -2.84
N ASN A 84 -4.53 -10.62 -3.86
CA ASN A 84 -4.59 -12.07 -3.97
C ASN A 84 -3.46 -12.64 -4.85
N PHE A 85 -2.56 -11.81 -5.35
CA PHE A 85 -1.45 -12.26 -6.18
C PHE A 85 -0.47 -13.06 -5.31
N GLU A 86 -0.41 -14.37 -5.58
CA GLU A 86 0.29 -15.35 -4.75
C GLU A 86 1.80 -15.10 -4.73
N ASN A 87 2.35 -14.70 -5.87
CA ASN A 87 3.71 -14.23 -5.99
C ASN A 87 3.84 -12.85 -5.30
N HIS A 88 4.65 -12.75 -4.24
CA HIS A 88 4.89 -11.51 -3.50
C HIS A 88 3.72 -10.96 -2.68
N ARG A 89 2.75 -11.80 -2.28
CA ARG A 89 1.56 -11.39 -1.47
C ARG A 89 1.90 -10.45 -0.30
N VAL A 90 2.89 -10.80 0.53
CA VAL A 90 3.29 -9.98 1.70
C VAL A 90 3.82 -8.62 1.28
N GLN A 91 4.68 -8.58 0.25
CA GLN A 91 5.27 -7.34 -0.24
C GLN A 91 4.21 -6.44 -0.88
N MET A 92 3.27 -7.01 -1.63
CA MET A 92 2.16 -6.25 -2.23
C MET A 92 1.25 -5.62 -1.19
N ARG A 93 0.93 -6.34 -0.10
CA ARG A 93 0.15 -5.78 1.02
C ARG A 93 0.86 -4.59 1.66
N GLN A 94 2.17 -4.70 1.89
CA GLN A 94 2.99 -3.60 2.41
C GLN A 94 3.04 -2.40 1.45
N ILE A 95 3.14 -2.66 0.14
CA ILE A 95 3.13 -1.60 -0.88
C ILE A 95 1.78 -0.89 -0.91
N LEU A 96 0.66 -1.63 -0.92
CA LEU A 96 -0.68 -1.06 -0.95
C LEU A 96 -0.92 -0.19 0.28
N PHE A 97 -0.77 -0.75 1.48
CA PHE A 97 -1.04 -0.02 2.71
C PHE A 97 -0.05 1.13 2.94
N GLY A 98 1.24 0.93 2.64
CA GLY A 98 2.22 2.00 2.72
C GLY A 98 1.91 3.16 1.76
N SER A 99 1.37 2.85 0.57
CA SER A 99 0.98 3.89 -0.40
C SER A 99 -0.33 4.57 -0.02
N MET A 100 -1.28 3.84 0.58
CA MET A 100 -2.52 4.42 1.13
C MET A 100 -2.20 5.39 2.28
N ALA A 101 -1.34 4.99 3.21
CA ALA A 101 -0.90 5.86 4.29
C ALA A 101 -0.15 7.08 3.75
N ALA A 102 0.75 6.91 2.78
CA ALA A 102 1.44 8.03 2.14
C ALA A 102 0.48 8.98 1.41
N TYR A 103 -0.55 8.44 0.75
CA TYR A 103 -1.57 9.24 0.05
C TYR A 103 -2.44 10.06 1.02
N TYR A 104 -2.72 9.52 2.21
CA TYR A 104 -3.37 10.25 3.30
C TYR A 104 -2.45 11.37 3.85
N SER A 105 -1.19 11.05 4.17
CA SER A 105 -0.24 12.01 4.76
C SER A 105 0.06 13.22 3.89
N GLN A 106 -0.18 13.14 2.57
CA GLN A 106 -0.03 14.30 1.68
C GLN A 106 -1.06 15.39 1.93
N ASN A 107 -2.29 15.04 2.32
CA ASN A 107 -3.38 15.99 2.60
C ASN A 107 -4.31 15.39 3.68
N PRO A 108 -3.94 15.47 4.97
CA PRO A 108 -4.71 14.85 6.05
C PRO A 108 -6.08 15.51 6.29
N GLU A 109 -6.27 16.76 5.85
CA GLU A 109 -7.56 17.47 5.96
C GLU A 109 -8.63 16.94 4.99
N ASP A 110 -8.22 16.20 3.96
CA ASP A 110 -9.11 15.70 2.92
C ASP A 110 -9.81 14.39 3.34
N GLN A 111 -10.94 14.54 4.03
CA GLN A 111 -11.79 13.45 4.49
C GLN A 111 -12.30 12.54 3.34
N SER A 112 -12.32 13.04 2.10
CA SER A 112 -12.74 12.24 0.95
C SER A 112 -11.71 11.15 0.62
N ARG A 113 -10.42 11.43 0.80
CA ARG A 113 -9.33 10.45 0.62
C ARG A 113 -9.41 9.35 1.65
N LEU A 114 -9.60 9.71 2.92
CA LEU A 114 -9.72 8.75 4.00
C LEU A 114 -10.92 7.82 3.78
N THR A 115 -12.06 8.39 3.38
CA THR A 115 -13.26 7.63 3.02
C THR A 115 -12.99 6.66 1.87
N ARG A 116 -12.34 7.12 0.79
CA ARG A 116 -12.02 6.27 -0.36
C ARG A 116 -11.04 5.16 -0.02
N ILE A 117 -10.02 5.42 0.80
CA ILE A 117 -9.09 4.38 1.29
C ILE A 117 -9.86 3.34 2.12
N LEU A 118 -10.77 3.79 2.99
CA LEU A 118 -11.58 2.89 3.82
C LEU A 118 -12.49 1.99 2.99
N GLU A 119 -13.23 2.56 2.03
CA GLU A 119 -14.11 1.80 1.13
C GLU A 119 -13.34 0.71 0.39
N ILE A 120 -12.21 1.07 -0.23
CA ILE A 120 -11.34 0.13 -0.94
C ILE A 120 -10.80 -0.94 0.02
N THR A 121 -10.28 -0.54 1.19
CA THR A 121 -9.70 -1.49 2.16
C THR A 121 -10.74 -2.47 2.68
N HIS A 122 -11.97 -2.00 2.89
CA HIS A 122 -13.10 -2.82 3.30
C HIS A 122 -13.44 -3.86 2.21
N GLU A 123 -13.50 -3.45 0.95
CA GLU A 123 -13.73 -4.37 -0.19
C GLU A 123 -12.60 -5.37 -0.41
N LEU A 124 -11.36 -5.04 -0.02
CA LEU A 124 -10.23 -5.97 0.01
C LEU A 124 -10.29 -6.96 1.19
N LYS A 125 -11.21 -6.77 2.13
CA LYS A 125 -11.26 -7.48 3.42
C LYS A 125 -9.94 -7.35 4.21
N GLY A 126 -9.25 -6.23 4.01
CA GLY A 126 -7.93 -5.96 4.58
C GLY A 126 -7.96 -5.03 5.80
N LEU A 127 -9.14 -4.66 6.31
CA LEU A 127 -9.26 -3.64 7.35
C LEU A 127 -8.51 -4.03 8.64
N SER A 128 -8.64 -5.28 9.09
CA SER A 128 -7.90 -5.77 10.27
C SER A 128 -6.38 -5.71 10.05
N GLU A 129 -5.91 -6.07 8.86
CA GLU A 129 -4.49 -5.99 8.51
C GLU A 129 -4.01 -4.53 8.44
N LEU A 130 -4.82 -3.60 7.88
CA LEU A 130 -4.47 -2.17 7.83
C LEU A 130 -4.37 -1.57 9.23
N LEU A 131 -5.30 -1.92 10.13
CA LEU A 131 -5.30 -1.43 11.50
C LEU A 131 -4.18 -2.02 12.37
N SER A 132 -3.50 -3.07 11.88
CA SER A 132 -2.33 -3.65 12.55
C SER A 132 -1.02 -2.89 12.26
N ILE A 133 -1.04 -1.88 11.39
CA ILE A 133 0.16 -1.13 11.00
C ILE A 133 0.58 -0.14 12.09
N ASN A 134 1.89 0.02 12.29
CA ASN A 134 2.46 0.95 13.27
C ASN A 134 2.47 2.43 12.78
N GLN A 135 1.35 2.91 12.24
CA GLN A 135 1.15 4.30 11.78
C GLN A 135 -0.03 4.91 12.54
N PHE A 136 0.16 5.18 13.83
CA PHE A 136 -0.92 5.50 14.76
C PHE A 136 -1.86 6.62 14.30
N PRO A 137 -1.40 7.79 13.80
CA PRO A 137 -2.32 8.84 13.37
C PRO A 137 -3.28 8.36 12.28
N PHE A 138 -2.74 7.73 11.24
CA PHE A 138 -3.54 7.18 10.13
C PHE A 138 -4.46 6.05 10.60
N VAL A 139 -3.97 5.11 11.42
CA VAL A 139 -4.76 3.97 11.91
C VAL A 139 -5.92 4.43 12.82
N ILE A 140 -5.68 5.42 13.68
CA ILE A 140 -6.71 5.97 14.56
C ILE A 140 -7.81 6.66 13.73
N ASP A 141 -7.43 7.52 12.79
CA ASP A 141 -8.40 8.20 11.92
C ASP A 141 -9.22 7.20 11.10
N MET A 142 -8.57 6.16 10.57
CA MET A 142 -9.23 5.05 9.89
C MET A 142 -10.17 4.26 10.80
N ALA A 143 -9.77 3.96 12.04
CA ALA A 143 -10.60 3.23 13.01
C ALA A 143 -11.85 4.03 13.40
N ILE A 144 -11.70 5.34 13.63
CA ILE A 144 -12.82 6.24 13.91
C ILE A 144 -13.78 6.28 12.72
N LEU A 145 -13.26 6.43 11.50
CA LEU A 145 -14.10 6.47 10.30
C LEU A 145 -14.81 5.13 10.05
N ALA A 146 -14.12 4.00 10.26
CA ALA A 146 -14.69 2.66 10.15
C ALA A 146 -15.81 2.44 11.18
N ALA A 147 -15.63 2.90 12.42
CA ALA A 147 -16.63 2.81 13.48
C ALA A 147 -17.90 3.60 13.13
N ARG A 148 -17.75 4.81 12.56
CA ARG A 148 -18.88 5.63 12.09
C ARG A 148 -19.67 4.99 10.95
N ARG A 149 -19.10 4.02 10.24
CA ARG A 149 -19.71 3.28 9.12
C ARG A 149 -20.16 1.87 9.51
N ASP A 150 -20.11 1.53 10.79
CA ASP A 150 -20.41 0.19 11.33
C ASP A 150 -19.52 -0.94 10.77
N PHE A 151 -18.35 -0.60 10.22
CA PHE A 151 -17.38 -1.59 9.70
C PHE A 151 -16.49 -2.17 10.79
N LEU A 152 -16.42 -1.53 11.96
CA LEU A 152 -15.54 -1.92 13.07
C LEU A 152 -16.21 -1.61 14.41
N LYS A 153 -16.06 -2.53 15.37
CA LYS A 153 -16.37 -2.24 16.79
C LYS A 153 -15.15 -1.56 17.42
N LEU A 154 -15.22 -0.23 17.55
CA LEU A 154 -14.10 0.59 18.02
C LEU A 154 -13.64 0.18 19.43
N ASP A 155 -14.57 -0.09 20.35
CA ASP A 155 -14.26 -0.44 21.73
C ASP A 155 -13.38 -1.68 21.82
N LYS A 156 -13.77 -2.73 21.09
CA LYS A 156 -12.99 -3.97 21.01
C LYS A 156 -11.63 -3.72 20.36
N PHE A 157 -11.58 -2.93 19.29
CA PHE A 157 -10.31 -2.61 18.61
C PHE A 157 -9.33 -1.87 19.53
N ILE A 158 -9.81 -0.89 20.30
CA ILE A 158 -8.99 -0.13 21.24
C ILE A 158 -8.52 -1.04 22.38
N GLU A 159 -9.40 -1.89 22.93
CA GLU A 159 -9.05 -2.86 23.97
C GLU A 159 -7.98 -3.85 23.49
N ASP A 160 -8.15 -4.41 22.29
CA ASP A 160 -7.18 -5.31 21.66
C ASP A 160 -5.82 -4.59 21.47
N LYS A 161 -5.83 -3.35 20.96
CA LYS A 161 -4.60 -2.57 20.74
C LYS A 161 -3.89 -2.15 22.02
N LEU A 162 -4.64 -1.77 23.06
CA LEU A 162 -4.10 -1.40 24.36
C LEU A 162 -3.48 -2.61 25.06
N THR A 163 -4.13 -3.77 24.98
CA THR A 163 -3.60 -5.03 25.52
C THR A 163 -2.32 -5.44 24.79
N GLU A 164 -2.30 -5.42 23.45
CA GLU A 164 -1.09 -5.71 22.67
C GLU A 164 0.09 -4.80 23.02
N HIS A 165 -0.14 -3.51 23.23
CA HIS A 165 0.94 -2.56 23.58
C HIS A 165 1.39 -2.71 25.04
N GLY A 166 0.44 -2.84 25.98
CA GLY A 166 0.76 -3.02 27.39
C GLY A 166 1.51 -4.34 27.68
N GLU A 167 1.19 -5.43 26.96
CA GLU A 167 1.95 -6.68 27.08
C GLU A 167 3.36 -6.58 26.50
N LYS A 168 3.56 -5.78 25.45
CA LYS A 168 4.88 -5.56 24.85
C LYS A 168 5.80 -4.75 25.76
N GLU A 169 5.29 -3.67 26.34
CA GLU A 169 6.02 -2.84 27.31
C GLU A 169 6.41 -3.66 28.56
N ARG A 170 5.47 -4.46 29.09
CA ARG A 170 5.72 -5.31 30.26
C ARG A 170 6.72 -6.43 29.99
N ASN A 171 6.74 -7.00 28.79
CA ASN A 171 7.73 -8.01 28.42
C ASN A 171 9.13 -7.39 28.32
N ASP A 172 9.28 -6.20 27.72
CA ASP A 172 10.56 -5.51 27.62
C ASP A 172 11.17 -5.18 29.01
N GLU A 173 10.33 -4.78 29.98
CA GLU A 173 10.78 -4.59 31.38
C GLU A 173 11.24 -5.89 32.07
N LEU A 174 10.55 -7.01 31.82
CA LEU A 174 10.94 -8.33 32.35
C LEU A 174 12.24 -8.86 31.71
N PHE A 175 12.49 -8.54 30.44
CA PHE A 175 13.76 -8.85 29.77
C PHE A 175 14.91 -7.99 30.30
N LEU A 176 14.68 -6.70 30.57
CA LEU A 176 15.67 -5.81 31.19
C LEU A 176 16.00 -6.25 32.64
N SER A 177 14.99 -6.58 33.46
CA SER A 177 15.18 -7.06 34.84
C SER A 177 15.91 -8.42 34.94
N ARG A 178 15.87 -9.23 33.87
CA ARG A 178 16.65 -10.48 33.77
C ARG A 178 18.07 -10.25 33.28
N LYS A 179 18.31 -9.21 32.47
CA LYS A 179 19.64 -8.87 31.96
C LYS A 179 20.49 -8.11 32.98
N GLU A 180 19.88 -7.36 33.89
CA GLU A 180 20.59 -6.69 35.00
C GLU A 180 20.97 -7.64 36.16
N ARG A 181 20.50 -8.89 36.12
CA ARG A 181 20.79 -9.93 37.13
C ARG A 181 21.82 -10.98 36.70
N ASN A 182 22.42 -10.84 35.52
CA ASN A 182 23.52 -11.67 35.01
C ASN A 182 24.72 -10.78 34.66
#